data_AF-A0A949H8C5-F1
#
_entry.id   AF-A0A949H8C5-F1
#
_cell.length_a   1.000
_cell.length_b   1.000
_cell.length_c   1.000
_cell.angle_alpha   90.00
_cell.angle_beta   90.00
_cell.angle_gamma   90.00
#
_symmetry.space_group_name_H-M   'P 1'
#
loop_
_entity.id
_entity.type
_entity.pdbx_description
1 polymer ?
#
loop_
_entity_poly.entity_id
_entity_poly.type
_entity_poly.pdbx_seq_one_letter_code
_entity_poly.pdbx_strand_id
1 'polypeptide(L)'
;MSRRLLLVAAILAIAAAGGLAARGAIERTVITPVLGGLWLVWQLIDSLPQALVWGGAWLIALTLAVRGAWLLPRPAARPAAGTPPVGRVAGWQRLVALARRDRYSRWRLAHRCASLLIEHLCLTQRIDASQARARLAAGQIALTGATLAFVRAGLDGYHADRRVARGAHPLDADLQAVADAIAACIADDPGAAQGATHEPD
;
A
#
# COMPACT_ATOMS: atom_id res chain seq x y z
N MET A 1 22.13 53.49 -44.87
CA MET A 1 21.81 52.98 -43.50
C MET A 1 20.34 53.18 -43.11
N SER A 2 19.70 54.29 -43.50
CA SER A 2 18.28 54.60 -43.27
C SER A 2 17.28 53.50 -43.70
N ARG A 3 17.53 52.80 -44.81
CA ARG A 3 16.63 51.74 -45.32
C ARG A 3 16.51 50.52 -44.39
N ARG A 4 17.58 50.20 -43.65
CA ARG A 4 17.56 49.10 -42.66
C ARG A 4 16.81 49.50 -41.40
N LEU A 5 16.96 50.75 -40.97
CA LEU A 5 16.20 51.31 -39.83
C LEU A 5 14.70 51.35 -40.12
N LEU A 6 14.29 51.73 -41.33
CA LEU A 6 12.88 51.71 -41.75
C LEU A 6 12.30 50.30 -41.76
N LEU A 7 13.06 49.29 -42.21
CA LEU A 7 12.61 47.89 -42.19
C LEU A 7 12.45 47.36 -40.76
N VAL A 8 13.40 47.64 -39.88
CA VAL A 8 13.32 47.22 -38.47
C VAL A 8 12.14 47.90 -37.77
N ALA A 9 11.93 49.20 -37.99
CA ALA A 9 10.79 49.92 -37.44
C ALA A 9 9.45 49.38 -37.94
N ALA A 10 9.35 49.05 -39.24
CA ALA A 10 8.14 48.47 -39.82
C ALA A 10 7.83 47.08 -39.24
N ILE A 11 8.83 46.21 -39.11
CA ILE A 11 8.66 44.88 -38.50
C ILE A 11 8.22 45.01 -37.03
N LEU A 12 8.83 45.92 -36.27
CA LEU A 12 8.47 46.16 -34.88
C LEU A 12 7.03 46.67 -34.74
N ALA A 13 6.60 47.58 -35.62
CA ALA A 13 5.24 48.10 -35.64
C ALA A 13 4.21 47.02 -35.96
N ILE A 14 4.50 46.12 -36.93
CA ILE A 14 3.63 44.99 -37.27
C ILE A 14 3.55 43.99 -36.11
N ALA A 15 4.67 43.68 -35.47
CA ALA A 15 4.68 42.78 -34.30
C ALA A 15 3.88 43.37 -33.13
N ALA A 16 4.02 44.67 -32.85
CA ALA A 16 3.27 45.36 -31.80
C ALA A 16 1.77 45.40 -32.10
N ALA A 17 1.38 45.72 -33.34
CA ALA A 17 -0.01 45.70 -33.78
C ALA A 17 -0.61 44.29 -33.68
N GLY A 18 0.14 43.25 -34.07
CA GLY A 18 -0.25 41.85 -33.93
C GLY A 18 -0.44 41.43 -32.47
N GLY A 19 0.45 41.85 -31.57
CA GLY A 19 0.32 41.59 -30.13
C GLY A 19 -0.91 42.24 -29.49
N LEU A 20 -1.23 43.48 -29.89
CA LEU A 20 -2.44 44.19 -29.44
C LEU A 20 -3.73 43.53 -29.96
N ALA A 21 -3.74 43.10 -31.23
CA ALA A 21 -4.88 42.37 -31.80
C ALA A 21 -5.09 41.02 -31.12
N ALA A 22 -4.00 40.28 -30.84
CA ALA A 22 -4.04 39.01 -30.13
C ALA A 22 -4.56 39.17 -28.69
N ARG A 23 -4.19 40.25 -27.99
CA ARG A 23 -4.67 40.54 -26.64
C ARG A 23 -6.19 40.74 -26.60
N GLY A 24 -6.73 41.50 -27.55
CA GLY A 24 -8.18 41.69 -27.68
C GLY A 24 -8.93 40.40 -28.06
N ALA A 25 -8.29 39.53 -28.86
CA ALA A 25 -8.85 38.23 -29.22
C ALA A 25 -8.84 37.26 -28.01
N ILE A 26 -7.75 37.20 -27.24
CA ILE A 26 -7.67 36.35 -26.03
C ILE A 26 -8.71 36.75 -24.99
N GLU A 27 -8.91 38.05 -24.80
CA GLU A 27 -9.88 38.56 -23.83
C GLU A 27 -11.32 38.16 -24.19
N ARG A 28 -11.71 38.30 -25.46
CA ARG A 28 -13.06 37.94 -25.91
C ARG A 28 -13.28 36.43 -26.05
N THR A 29 -12.24 35.69 -26.41
CA THR A 29 -12.37 34.24 -26.72
C THR A 29 -12.12 33.36 -25.50
N VAL A 30 -11.36 33.82 -24.51
CA VAL A 30 -11.00 33.03 -23.33
C VAL A 30 -11.56 33.66 -22.06
N ILE A 31 -11.29 34.94 -21.81
CA ILE A 31 -11.67 35.58 -20.54
C ILE A 31 -13.19 35.68 -20.42
N THR A 32 -13.88 36.20 -21.43
CA THR A 32 -15.35 36.35 -21.40
C THR A 32 -16.10 35.02 -21.19
N PRO A 33 -15.84 33.92 -21.94
CA PRO A 33 -16.54 32.67 -21.71
C PRO A 33 -16.16 32.00 -20.39
N VAL A 34 -14.92 32.14 -19.91
CA VAL A 34 -14.53 31.61 -18.60
C VAL A 34 -15.26 32.34 -17.47
N LEU A 35 -15.33 33.68 -17.54
CA LEU A 35 -16.05 34.48 -16.54
C LEU A 35 -17.55 34.17 -16.57
N GLY A 36 -18.13 34.06 -17.77
CA GLY A 36 -19.53 33.68 -17.95
C GLY A 36 -19.83 32.28 -17.43
N GLY A 37 -18.94 31.31 -17.68
CA GLY A 37 -19.06 29.96 -17.14
C GLY A 37 -18.97 29.93 -15.62
N LEU A 38 -18.03 30.68 -15.03
CA LEU A 38 -17.89 30.78 -13.58
C LEU A 38 -19.13 31.41 -12.93
N TRP A 39 -19.66 32.48 -13.54
CA TRP A 39 -20.89 33.12 -13.09
C TRP A 39 -22.08 32.16 -13.16
N LEU A 40 -22.21 31.40 -14.25
CA LEU A 40 -23.27 30.39 -14.40
C LEU A 40 -23.17 29.30 -13.32
N VAL A 41 -21.97 28.80 -13.03
CA VAL A 41 -21.73 27.82 -11.96
C VAL A 41 -22.12 28.39 -10.61
N TRP A 42 -21.73 29.64 -10.33
CA TRP A 42 -22.06 30.31 -9.09
C TRP A 42 -23.58 30.48 -8.93
N GLN A 43 -24.26 30.92 -9.99
CA GLN A 43 -25.72 31.03 -10.04
C GLN A 43 -26.40 29.68 -9.80
N LEU A 44 -25.83 28.59 -10.35
CA LEU A 44 -26.36 27.24 -10.18
C LEU A 44 -26.22 26.75 -8.73
N ILE A 45 -25.10 27.08 -8.06
CA ILE A 45 -24.88 26.80 -6.64
C ILE A 45 -25.85 27.60 -5.77
N ASP A 46 -26.08 28.87 -6.09
CA ASP A 46 -27.00 29.74 -5.33
C ASP A 46 -28.47 29.34 -5.53
N SER A 47 -28.79 28.74 -6.68
CA SER A 47 -30.12 28.20 -6.99
C SER A 47 -30.41 26.87 -6.30
N LEU A 48 -29.39 26.21 -5.74
CA LEU A 48 -29.59 24.96 -5.00
C LEU A 48 -30.19 25.30 -3.62
N PRO A 49 -31.38 24.77 -3.29
CA PRO A 49 -31.92 24.87 -1.95
C PRO A 49 -30.90 24.38 -0.95
N GLN A 50 -30.66 25.15 0.11
CA GLN A 50 -29.70 24.79 1.18
C GLN A 50 -29.93 23.36 1.70
N ALA A 51 -31.19 22.89 1.69
CA ALA A 51 -31.55 21.52 2.01
C ALA A 51 -30.89 20.44 1.13
N LEU A 52 -30.72 20.68 -0.18
CA LEU A 52 -30.08 19.72 -1.09
C LEU A 52 -28.57 19.62 -0.84
N VAL A 53 -27.91 20.76 -0.54
CA VAL A 53 -26.49 20.77 -0.20
C VAL A 53 -26.23 19.98 1.07
N TRP A 54 -27.00 20.23 2.12
CA TRP A 54 -26.91 19.48 3.38
C TRP A 54 -27.31 18.00 3.19
N GLY A 55 -28.34 17.73 2.41
CA GLY A 55 -28.76 16.36 2.10
C GLY A 55 -27.68 15.56 1.38
N GLY A 56 -27.03 16.16 0.39
CA GLY A 56 -25.90 15.56 -0.32
C GLY A 56 -24.70 15.32 0.60
N ALA A 57 -24.34 16.29 1.43
CA ALA A 57 -23.26 16.15 2.41
C ALA A 57 -23.54 15.01 3.41
N TRP A 58 -24.76 14.93 3.94
CA TRP A 58 -25.18 13.83 4.81
C TRP A 58 -25.14 12.48 4.12
N LEU A 59 -25.60 12.40 2.86
CA LEU A 59 -25.57 11.16 2.09
C LEU A 59 -24.13 10.68 1.85
N ILE A 60 -23.22 11.59 1.50
CA ILE A 60 -21.78 11.29 1.34
C ILE A 60 -21.18 10.84 2.67
N ALA A 61 -21.45 11.55 3.76
CA ALA A 61 -20.97 11.16 5.09
C ALA A 61 -21.51 9.79 5.50
N LEU A 62 -22.78 9.48 5.23
CA LEU A 62 -23.40 8.20 5.55
C LEU A 62 -22.80 7.06 4.73
N THR A 63 -22.60 7.27 3.42
CA THR A 63 -21.96 6.27 2.55
C THR A 63 -20.51 6.01 2.95
N LEU A 64 -19.76 7.05 3.31
CA LEU A 64 -18.41 6.93 3.87
C LEU A 64 -18.42 6.21 5.23
N ALA A 65 -19.39 6.50 6.09
CA ALA A 65 -19.52 5.86 7.40
C ALA A 65 -19.86 4.38 7.27
N VAL A 66 -20.80 4.01 6.39
CA VAL A 66 -21.12 2.62 6.10
C VAL A 66 -19.90 1.93 5.49
N ARG A 67 -19.31 2.50 4.43
CA ARG A 67 -18.12 1.90 3.80
C ARG A 67 -16.96 1.78 4.79
N GLY A 68 -16.75 2.79 5.63
CA GLY A 68 -15.76 2.80 6.71
C GLY A 68 -16.04 1.75 7.76
N ALA A 69 -17.28 1.56 8.19
CA ALA A 69 -17.66 0.52 9.14
C ALA A 69 -17.43 -0.90 8.59
N TRP A 70 -17.52 -1.09 7.27
CA TRP A 70 -17.23 -2.37 6.62
C TRP A 70 -15.72 -2.60 6.39
N LEU A 71 -14.93 -1.54 6.22
CA LEU A 71 -13.48 -1.64 6.03
C LEU A 71 -12.66 -1.53 7.33
N LEU A 72 -13.22 -0.96 8.41
CA LEU A 72 -12.53 -0.92 9.70
C LEU A 72 -12.47 -2.35 10.26
N PRO A 73 -11.27 -2.89 10.54
CA PRO A 73 -11.14 -4.12 11.30
C PRO A 73 -11.91 -3.93 12.62
N ARG A 74 -12.87 -4.82 12.90
CA ARG A 74 -13.55 -4.87 14.20
C ARG A 74 -12.47 -4.69 15.28
N PRO A 75 -12.57 -3.69 16.17
CA PRO A 75 -11.58 -3.53 17.23
C PRO A 75 -11.48 -4.87 17.93
N ALA A 76 -10.28 -5.45 17.94
CA ALA A 76 -10.03 -6.75 18.53
C ALA A 76 -10.63 -6.70 19.93
N ALA A 77 -11.61 -7.57 20.20
CA ALA A 77 -12.31 -7.60 21.47
C ALA A 77 -11.26 -7.50 22.57
N ARG A 78 -11.33 -6.41 23.36
CA ARG A 78 -10.42 -6.16 24.48
C ARG A 78 -10.40 -7.46 25.28
N PRO A 79 -9.23 -8.12 25.46
CA PRO A 79 -9.19 -9.38 26.18
C PRO A 79 -9.89 -9.15 27.52
N ALA A 80 -10.87 -10.01 27.83
CA ALA A 80 -11.66 -9.90 29.05
C ALA A 80 -10.70 -9.68 30.22
N ALA A 81 -10.94 -8.62 30.99
CA ALA A 81 -10.18 -8.30 32.19
C ALA A 81 -10.14 -9.56 33.08
N GLY A 82 -8.99 -10.24 33.13
CA GLY A 82 -8.85 -11.55 33.76
C GLY A 82 -8.14 -12.62 32.92
N THR A 83 -7.88 -12.37 31.63
CA THR A 83 -6.98 -13.26 30.87
C THR A 83 -5.54 -12.95 31.27
N PRO A 84 -4.79 -13.87 31.91
CA PRO A 84 -3.39 -13.62 32.26
C PRO A 84 -2.60 -13.26 30.99
N PRO A 85 -1.57 -12.40 31.08
CA PRO A 85 -0.76 -12.03 29.93
C PRO A 85 -0.21 -13.30 29.29
N VAL A 86 -0.80 -13.71 28.17
CA VAL A 86 -0.38 -14.89 27.45
C VAL A 86 1.01 -14.57 26.90
N GLY A 87 2.03 -15.23 27.44
CA GLY A 87 3.41 -15.03 27.00
C GLY A 87 3.53 -15.23 25.49
N ARG A 88 4.48 -14.52 24.86
CA ARG A 88 4.70 -14.58 23.41
C ARG A 88 4.76 -16.02 22.89
N VAL A 89 5.42 -16.91 23.64
CA VAL A 89 5.51 -18.36 23.36
C VAL A 89 4.15 -19.05 23.36
N ALA A 90 3.29 -18.79 24.35
CA ALA A 90 1.95 -19.36 24.41
C ALA A 90 1.06 -18.87 23.27
N GLY A 91 1.27 -17.63 22.80
CA GLY A 91 0.64 -17.11 21.58
C GLY A 91 1.02 -17.92 20.33
N TRP A 92 2.30 -18.26 20.18
CA TRP A 92 2.78 -19.11 19.09
C TRP A 92 2.27 -20.54 19.20
N GLN A 93 2.30 -21.16 20.38
CA GLN A 93 1.75 -22.50 20.61
C GLN A 93 0.27 -22.56 20.23
N ARG A 94 -0.52 -21.55 20.62
CA ARG A 94 -1.93 -21.45 20.24
C ARG A 94 -2.12 -21.31 18.73
N LEU A 95 -1.29 -20.51 18.05
CA LEU A 95 -1.35 -20.36 16.59
C LEU A 95 -1.02 -21.69 15.89
N VAL A 96 0.00 -22.42 16.35
CA VAL A 96 0.36 -23.75 15.81
C VAL A 96 -0.79 -24.74 16.04
N ALA A 97 -1.39 -24.74 17.22
CA ALA A 97 -2.54 -25.60 17.51
C ALA A 97 -3.75 -25.30 16.62
N LEU A 98 -4.02 -24.02 16.33
CA LEU A 98 -5.09 -23.60 15.42
C LEU A 98 -4.78 -23.95 13.95
N ALA A 99 -3.53 -23.79 13.52
CA ALA A 99 -3.08 -24.14 12.18
C ALA A 99 -3.26 -25.63 11.86
N ARG A 100 -3.22 -26.52 12.86
CA ARG A 100 -3.53 -27.93 12.65
C ARG A 100 -4.99 -28.18 12.25
N ARG A 101 -5.93 -27.31 12.68
CA ARG A 101 -7.38 -27.53 12.53
C ARG A 101 -7.98 -26.84 11.32
N ASP A 102 -7.45 -25.68 10.93
CA ASP A 102 -8.11 -24.80 9.98
C ASP A 102 -7.14 -24.17 8.96
N ARG A 103 -7.56 -24.11 7.69
CA ARG A 103 -6.73 -23.63 6.57
C ARG A 103 -6.47 -22.13 6.65
N TYR A 104 -7.43 -21.34 7.13
CA TYR A 104 -7.20 -19.91 7.37
C TYR A 104 -6.15 -19.72 8.46
N SER A 105 -6.19 -20.55 9.52
CA SER A 105 -5.17 -20.55 10.57
C SER A 105 -3.78 -20.96 10.06
N ARG A 106 -3.69 -21.89 9.09
CA ARG A 106 -2.42 -22.22 8.40
C ARG A 106 -1.89 -21.05 7.59
N TRP A 107 -2.74 -20.38 6.81
CA TRP A 107 -2.34 -19.17 6.08
C TRP A 107 -1.87 -18.08 7.05
N ARG A 108 -2.56 -17.89 8.18
CA ARG A 108 -2.17 -16.89 9.20
C ARG A 108 -0.82 -17.23 9.84
N LEU A 109 -0.54 -18.52 10.04
CA LEU A 109 0.77 -18.98 10.51
C LEU A 109 1.85 -18.71 9.45
N ALA A 110 1.61 -19.08 8.19
CA ALA A 110 2.50 -18.79 7.07
C ALA A 110 2.81 -17.29 6.94
N HIS A 111 1.79 -16.44 7.04
CA HIS A 111 1.93 -14.99 7.01
C HIS A 111 2.81 -14.48 8.15
N ARG A 112 2.59 -14.99 9.37
CA ARG A 112 3.42 -14.64 10.54
C ARG A 112 4.88 -15.08 10.38
N CYS A 113 5.13 -16.28 9.86
CA CYS A 113 6.47 -16.75 9.53
C CYS A 113 7.14 -15.86 8.47
N ALA A 114 6.40 -15.48 7.42
CA ALA A 114 6.90 -14.58 6.39
C ALA A 114 7.25 -13.20 6.95
N SER A 115 6.42 -12.64 7.84
CA SER A 115 6.71 -11.37 8.51
C SER A 115 7.97 -11.43 9.36
N LEU A 116 8.17 -12.52 10.12
CA LEU A 116 9.39 -12.71 10.91
C LEU A 116 10.65 -12.79 10.03
N LEU A 117 10.57 -13.52 8.92
CA LEU A 117 11.68 -13.61 7.97
C LEU A 117 12.00 -12.26 7.34
N ILE A 118 10.97 -11.48 6.97
CA ILE A 118 11.17 -10.12 6.47
C ILE A 118 11.85 -9.23 7.52
N GLU A 119 11.35 -9.25 8.75
CA GLU A 119 11.92 -8.49 9.87
C GLU A 119 13.38 -8.88 10.12
N HIS A 120 13.68 -10.17 10.12
CA HIS A 120 15.04 -10.68 10.24
C HIS A 120 15.95 -10.20 9.11
N LEU A 121 15.51 -10.30 7.84
CA LEU A 121 16.28 -9.82 6.69
C LEU A 121 16.51 -8.30 6.73
N CYS A 122 15.51 -7.53 7.14
CA CYS A 122 15.65 -6.09 7.31
C CYS A 122 16.73 -5.76 8.36
N LEU A 123 16.75 -6.51 9.46
CA LEU A 123 17.74 -6.34 10.52
C LEU A 123 19.15 -6.78 10.09
N THR A 124 19.29 -7.96 9.47
CA THR A 124 20.61 -8.51 9.12
C THR A 124 21.24 -7.84 7.90
N GLN A 125 20.43 -7.51 6.89
CA GLN A 125 20.92 -6.99 5.61
C GLN A 125 20.76 -5.47 5.46
N ARG A 126 20.17 -4.79 6.46
CA ARG A 126 19.86 -3.35 6.44
C ARG A 126 19.10 -2.90 5.19
N ILE A 127 18.18 -3.76 4.73
CA ILE A 127 17.32 -3.49 3.57
C ILE A 127 15.91 -3.10 4.01
N ASP A 128 15.19 -2.40 3.13
CA ASP A 128 13.79 -2.05 3.37
C ASP A 128 12.87 -3.29 3.29
N ALA A 129 11.72 -3.22 3.96
CA ALA A 129 10.73 -4.29 4.00
C ALA A 129 10.20 -4.66 2.61
N SER A 130 10.10 -3.69 1.70
CA SER A 130 9.72 -3.95 0.30
C SER A 130 10.73 -4.82 -0.43
N GLN A 131 12.03 -4.58 -0.21
CA GLN A 131 13.13 -5.33 -0.79
C GLN A 131 13.25 -6.72 -0.17
N ALA A 132 13.15 -6.83 1.16
CA ALA A 132 13.13 -8.11 1.87
C ALA A 132 11.97 -9.01 1.38
N ARG A 133 10.78 -8.42 1.19
CA ARG A 133 9.62 -9.11 0.63
C ARG A 133 9.87 -9.58 -0.80
N ALA A 134 10.48 -8.74 -1.65
CA ALA A 134 10.83 -9.11 -3.03
C ALA A 134 11.85 -10.26 -3.07
N ARG A 135 12.86 -10.26 -2.18
CA ARG A 135 13.85 -11.35 -2.07
C ARG A 135 13.21 -12.67 -1.63
N LEU A 136 12.32 -12.62 -0.64
CA LEU A 136 11.56 -13.79 -0.18
C LEU A 136 10.64 -14.35 -1.26
N ALA A 137 9.96 -13.47 -2.01
CA ALA A 137 9.15 -13.85 -3.16
C ALA A 137 9.99 -14.42 -4.30
N ALA A 138 11.21 -13.91 -4.53
CA ALA A 138 12.15 -14.44 -5.52
C ALA A 138 12.82 -15.76 -5.08
N GLY A 139 12.74 -16.12 -3.79
CA GLY A 139 13.36 -17.34 -3.25
C GLY A 139 14.87 -17.19 -3.09
N GLN A 140 15.37 -15.97 -2.93
CA GLN A 140 16.78 -15.65 -2.72
C GLN A 140 17.22 -15.85 -1.26
N ILE A 141 16.64 -16.84 -0.58
CA ILE A 141 16.89 -17.15 0.84
C ILE A 141 17.13 -18.66 0.92
N ALA A 142 17.87 -19.10 1.94
CA ALA A 142 18.21 -20.51 2.18
C ALA A 142 17.01 -21.42 2.57
N LEU A 143 15.80 -21.10 2.12
CA LEU A 143 14.60 -21.91 2.30
C LEU A 143 14.31 -22.67 1.00
N THR A 144 14.15 -23.99 1.08
CA THR A 144 13.92 -24.84 -0.09
C THR A 144 12.57 -25.57 -0.04
N GLY A 145 12.09 -26.00 -1.22
CA GLY A 145 10.97 -26.92 -1.37
C GLY A 145 9.64 -26.46 -0.76
N ALA A 146 9.04 -27.33 0.06
CA ALA A 146 7.72 -27.13 0.65
C ALA A 146 7.67 -25.96 1.64
N THR A 147 8.76 -25.69 2.36
CA THR A 147 8.81 -24.58 3.33
C THR A 147 8.80 -23.23 2.63
N LEU A 148 9.54 -23.09 1.53
CA LEU A 148 9.51 -21.86 0.72
C LEU A 148 8.11 -21.64 0.14
N ALA A 149 7.46 -22.70 -0.36
CA ALA A 149 6.09 -22.63 -0.86
C ALA A 149 5.09 -22.23 0.24
N PHE A 150 5.24 -22.77 1.46
CA PHE A 150 4.42 -22.42 2.61
C PHE A 150 4.56 -20.93 2.97
N VAL A 151 5.80 -20.43 3.09
CA VAL A 151 6.06 -19.03 3.45
C VAL A 151 5.59 -18.07 2.35
N ARG A 152 5.81 -18.40 1.07
CA ARG A 152 5.29 -17.61 -0.06
C ARG A 152 3.77 -17.53 -0.06
N ALA A 153 3.07 -18.62 0.24
CA ALA A 153 1.62 -18.62 0.37
C ALA A 153 1.12 -17.67 1.49
N GLY A 154 1.96 -17.37 2.48
CA GLY A 154 1.68 -16.36 3.51
C GLY A 154 1.96 -14.92 3.07
N LEU A 155 2.83 -14.71 2.07
CA LEU A 155 3.01 -13.40 1.45
C LEU A 155 1.82 -13.02 0.58
N ASP A 156 1.30 -14.00 -0.16
CA ASP A 156 0.12 -13.80 -0.97
C ASP A 156 -1.10 -13.54 -0.07
N GLY A 157 -2.00 -12.66 -0.53
CA GLY A 157 -3.24 -12.38 0.17
C GLY A 157 -4.02 -13.67 0.42
N TYR A 158 -4.82 -13.71 1.49
CA TYR A 158 -5.69 -14.87 1.73
C TYR A 158 -6.71 -14.98 0.61
N HIS A 159 -6.40 -15.81 -0.39
CA HIS A 159 -7.35 -16.24 -1.38
C HIS A 159 -7.95 -17.54 -0.84
N ALA A 160 -9.24 -17.51 -0.49
CA ALA A 160 -10.02 -18.68 -0.08
C ALA A 160 -10.25 -19.66 -1.25
N ASP A 161 -9.28 -19.76 -2.16
CA ASP A 161 -9.48 -20.15 -3.54
C ASP A 161 -10.08 -21.56 -3.60
N ARG A 162 -11.31 -21.60 -4.13
CA ARG A 162 -12.14 -22.79 -4.33
C ARG A 162 -11.66 -23.61 -5.53
N ARG A 163 -10.62 -23.15 -6.25
CA ARG A 163 -10.14 -23.74 -7.50
C ARG A 163 -8.78 -24.45 -7.42
N VAL A 164 -8.34 -24.86 -6.23
CA VAL A 164 -7.18 -25.77 -6.14
C VAL A 164 -7.66 -27.19 -6.45
N ALA A 165 -7.68 -27.50 -7.74
CA ALA A 165 -7.96 -28.82 -8.28
C ALA A 165 -6.81 -29.79 -7.91
N ARG A 166 -7.14 -30.84 -7.14
CA ARG A 166 -6.42 -32.13 -6.97
C ARG A 166 -4.92 -32.15 -6.61
N GLY A 167 -4.26 -31.01 -6.39
CA GLY A 167 -2.86 -30.94 -5.94
C GLY A 167 -2.71 -30.72 -4.43
N ALA A 168 -1.56 -31.11 -3.87
CA ALA A 168 -1.19 -30.76 -2.49
C ALA A 168 -1.13 -29.23 -2.34
N HIS A 169 -1.88 -28.68 -1.37
CA HIS A 169 -1.88 -27.24 -1.17
C HIS A 169 -0.53 -26.82 -0.58
N PRO A 170 0.05 -25.66 -0.96
CA PRO A 170 1.30 -25.18 -0.35
C PRO A 170 1.19 -24.94 1.17
N LEU A 171 -0.03 -24.81 1.70
CA LEU A 171 -0.29 -24.72 3.15
C LEU A 171 -0.36 -26.07 3.85
N ASP A 172 -0.30 -27.19 3.12
CA ASP A 172 -0.33 -28.54 3.68
C ASP A 172 1.07 -29.07 4.01
N ALA A 173 2.08 -28.20 3.98
CA ALA A 173 3.43 -28.52 4.43
C ALA A 173 3.44 -28.96 5.90
N ASP A 174 4.35 -29.86 6.25
CA ASP A 174 4.56 -30.26 7.64
C ASP A 174 5.08 -29.07 8.45
N LEU A 175 4.31 -28.69 9.47
CA LEU A 175 4.59 -27.54 10.32
C LEU A 175 5.90 -27.70 11.10
N GLN A 176 6.29 -28.92 11.44
CA GLN A 176 7.55 -29.16 12.16
C GLN A 176 8.74 -28.94 11.22
N ALA A 177 8.69 -29.53 10.02
CA ALA A 177 9.70 -29.30 8.99
C ALA A 177 9.82 -27.81 8.61
N VAL A 178 8.71 -27.07 8.58
CA VAL A 178 8.71 -25.62 8.36
C VAL A 178 9.41 -24.88 9.50
N ALA A 179 9.13 -25.23 10.76
CA ALA A 179 9.76 -24.61 11.91
C ALA A 179 11.27 -24.87 11.95
N ASP A 180 11.70 -26.10 11.71
CA ASP A 180 13.10 -26.51 11.71
C ASP A 180 13.89 -25.81 10.59
N ALA A 181 13.31 -25.72 9.39
CA ALA A 181 13.92 -25.03 8.25
C ALA A 181 14.04 -23.52 8.47
N ILE A 182 13.05 -22.88 9.12
CA ILE A 182 13.15 -21.46 9.49
C ILE A 182 14.22 -21.26 10.57
N ALA A 183 14.27 -22.13 11.57
CA ALA A 183 15.29 -22.07 12.62
C ALA A 183 16.71 -22.24 12.06
N ALA A 184 16.92 -23.21 11.16
CA ALA A 184 18.18 -23.41 10.46
C ALA A 184 18.56 -22.18 9.61
N CYS A 185 17.61 -21.62 8.86
CA CYS A 185 17.84 -20.42 8.06
C CYS A 185 18.26 -19.20 8.90
N ILE A 186 17.74 -19.06 10.12
CA ILE A 186 18.12 -17.97 11.04
C ILE A 186 19.49 -18.26 11.69
N ALA A 187 19.78 -19.52 12.00
CA ALA A 187 21.04 -19.92 12.61
C ALA A 187 22.23 -19.84 11.64
N ASP A 188 22.01 -20.14 10.35
CA ASP A 188 23.02 -20.13 9.30
C ASP A 188 23.31 -18.74 8.72
N ASP A 189 22.63 -17.66 9.16
CA ASP A 189 22.91 -16.31 8.66
C ASP A 189 24.24 -15.78 9.26
N PRO A 190 25.33 -15.69 8.48
CA PRO A 190 26.64 -15.26 8.98
C PRO A 190 26.64 -13.81 9.49
N GLY A 191 25.61 -13.01 9.15
CA GLY A 191 25.44 -11.65 9.65
C GLY A 191 25.20 -11.55 11.16
N ALA A 192 24.65 -12.60 11.80
CA ALA A 192 24.39 -12.61 13.25
C ALA A 192 25.70 -12.65 14.07
N ALA A 193 26.76 -13.25 13.54
CA ALA A 193 28.05 -13.37 14.23
C ALA A 193 28.87 -12.06 14.24
N GLN A 194 28.64 -11.17 13.28
CA GLN A 194 29.42 -9.92 13.14
C GLN A 194 28.88 -8.76 13.99
N GLY A 195 27.64 -8.84 14.49
CA GLY A 195 27.03 -7.78 15.31
C GLY A 195 27.36 -7.84 16.82
N ALA A 196 27.96 -8.94 17.30
CA ALA A 196 28.22 -9.15 18.73
C ALA A 196 29.59 -8.63 19.22
N THR A 197 30.47 -8.18 18.32
CA THR A 197 31.84 -7.73 18.64
C THR A 197 32.03 -6.22 18.59
N HIS A 198 30.97 -5.42 18.44
CA HIS A 198 31.06 -3.96 18.56
C HIS A 198 30.57 -3.53 19.95
N GLU A 199 31.41 -3.79 20.95
CA GLU A 199 31.32 -3.19 22.27
C GLU A 199 31.89 -1.76 22.17
N PRO A 200 31.12 -0.72 22.52
CA PRO A 200 31.57 0.66 22.39
C PRO A 200 32.53 1.02 23.54
N ASP A 201 33.76 1.41 23.19
CA ASP A 201 34.70 2.13 24.07
C ASP A 201 34.21 3.55 24.40
#